data_AF-E3PX19-F1
#
_entry.id   AF-E3PX19-F1
#
_cell.length_a   1.000
_cell.length_b   1.000
_cell.length_c   1.000
_cell.angle_alpha   90.00
_cell.angle_beta   90.00
_cell.angle_gamma   90.00
#
_symmetry.space_group_name_H-M   'P 1'
#
loop_
_entity.id
_entity.type
_entity.pdbx_description
1 polymer ?
#
loop_
_entity_poly.entity_id
_entity_poly.type
_entity_poly.pdbx_seq_one_letter_code
_entity_poly.pdbx_strand_id
1 'polypeptide(L)'
;MNKRNGFTLIEIIISIGIVSFLSVYLLQIFITAKNLNEVTYDLDNAVIVSKSVMESLSAGEKIGPDSDDIILKNARKLSDELIYTVKLGDDFQPVDSDFVDSSYIMNITLDLVDSSELSNMGLYNISVDIQREKPYFLKSSQNKEIYALNASKGLLLDIGGDTSD
;
A
#
# COMPACT_ATOMS: atom_id res chain seq x y z
N MET A 1 59.44 -22.52 29.33
CA MET A 1 58.42 -23.51 29.71
C MET A 1 57.10 -23.07 29.09
N ASN A 2 56.71 -23.66 27.95
CA ASN A 2 55.53 -23.19 27.20
C ASN A 2 54.26 -23.78 27.81
N LYS A 3 53.47 -22.94 28.49
CA LYS A 3 52.17 -23.29 29.04
C LYS A 3 51.19 -23.46 27.87
N ARG A 4 50.79 -24.70 27.56
CA ARG A 4 49.74 -24.95 26.56
C ARG A 4 48.41 -24.63 27.21
N ASN A 5 47.82 -23.49 26.84
CA ASN A 5 46.50 -23.06 27.29
C ASN A 5 45.44 -23.88 26.53
N GLY A 6 45.02 -25.00 27.10
CA GLY A 6 43.87 -25.77 26.60
C GLY A 6 42.57 -25.24 27.18
N PHE A 7 41.54 -25.07 26.34
CA PHE A 7 40.19 -24.75 26.81
C PHE A 7 39.60 -25.92 27.59
N THR A 8 38.92 -25.62 28.70
CA THR A 8 38.21 -26.63 29.47
C THR A 8 36.89 -27.01 28.79
N LEU A 9 36.43 -28.25 28.98
CA LEU A 9 35.16 -28.72 28.39
C LEU A 9 33.98 -27.83 28.80
N ILE A 10 33.98 -27.33 30.03
CA ILE A 10 32.93 -26.45 30.54
C ILE A 10 32.95 -25.08 29.85
N GLU A 11 34.11 -24.51 29.54
CA GLU A 11 34.21 -23.26 28.75
C GLU A 11 33.68 -23.45 27.34
N ILE A 12 33.91 -24.61 26.72
CA ILE A 12 33.37 -24.92 25.39
C ILE A 12 31.84 -24.97 25.43
N ILE A 13 31.27 -25.64 26.43
CA ILE A 13 29.81 -25.74 26.59
C ILE A 13 29.19 -24.36 26.82
N ILE A 14 29.75 -23.55 27.72
CA ILE A 14 29.28 -22.20 28.00
C ILE A 14 29.38 -21.31 26.75
N SER A 15 30.50 -21.39 26.03
CA SER A 15 30.70 -20.60 24.80
C SER A 15 29.68 -20.95 23.72
N ILE A 16 29.41 -22.24 23.51
CA ILE A 16 28.38 -22.69 22.55
C ILE A 16 27.00 -22.19 22.98
N GLY A 17 26.69 -22.24 24.28
CA GLY A 17 25.43 -21.73 24.82
C GLY A 17 25.24 -20.24 24.55
N ILE A 18 26.25 -19.43 24.82
CA ILE A 18 26.24 -17.98 24.55
C ILE A 18 26.09 -17.70 23.04
N VAL A 19 26.85 -18.39 22.19
CA VAL A 19 26.79 -18.21 20.73
C VAL A 19 25.41 -18.60 20.19
N SER A 20 24.83 -19.69 20.68
CA SER A 20 23.50 -20.16 20.26
C SER A 20 22.43 -19.13 20.61
N PHE A 21 22.47 -18.60 21.84
CA PHE A 21 21.53 -17.57 22.28
C PHE A 21 21.67 -16.28 21.46
N LEU A 22 22.90 -15.80 21.24
CA LEU A 22 23.16 -14.62 20.43
C LEU A 22 22.69 -14.80 18.99
N SER A 23 22.85 -15.99 18.42
CA SER A 23 22.44 -16.27 17.04
C SER A 23 20.92 -16.13 16.85
N VAL A 24 20.12 -16.62 17.80
CA VAL A 24 18.66 -16.46 17.77
C VAL A 24 18.28 -14.99 17.88
N TYR A 25 18.94 -14.23 18.76
CA TYR A 25 18.68 -12.81 18.94
C TYR A 25 19.02 -11.99 17.68
N LEU A 26 20.17 -12.27 17.06
CA LEU A 26 20.54 -11.66 15.78
C LEU A 26 19.51 -11.95 14.70
N LEU A 27 19.05 -13.20 14.59
CA LEU A 27 18.01 -13.57 13.62
C LEU A 27 16.71 -12.78 13.84
N GLN A 28 16.29 -12.60 15.09
CA GLN A 28 15.12 -11.78 15.41
C GLN A 28 15.30 -10.33 14.95
N ILE A 29 16.47 -9.73 15.22
CA ILE A 29 16.78 -8.37 14.76
C ILE A 29 16.72 -8.30 13.23
N PHE A 30 17.31 -9.25 12.51
CA PHE A 30 17.29 -9.27 11.05
C PHE A 30 15.86 -9.35 10.50
N ILE A 31 15.02 -10.20 11.09
CA ILE A 31 13.61 -10.32 10.69
C ILE A 31 12.87 -9.01 10.95
N THR A 32 13.04 -8.41 12.13
CA THR A 32 12.42 -7.13 12.48
C THR A 32 12.87 -6.01 11.55
N ALA A 33 14.17 -5.93 11.26
CA ALA A 33 14.71 -4.93 10.35
C ALA A 33 14.18 -5.10 8.92
N LYS A 34 14.10 -6.34 8.42
CA LYS A 34 13.51 -6.64 7.11
C LYS A 34 12.04 -6.20 7.04
N ASN A 35 11.25 -6.58 8.04
CA ASN A 35 9.84 -6.19 8.11
C ASN A 35 9.66 -4.67 8.21
N LEU A 36 10.51 -3.99 8.98
CA LEU A 36 10.46 -2.54 9.10
C LEU A 36 10.80 -1.86 7.77
N ASN A 37 11.79 -2.38 7.05
CA ASN A 37 12.15 -1.89 5.73
C ASN A 37 11.02 -2.06 4.71
N GLU A 38 10.37 -3.24 4.68
CA GLU A 38 9.20 -3.46 3.81
C GLU A 38 8.04 -2.53 4.17
N VAL A 39 7.71 -2.37 5.46
CA VAL A 39 6.65 -1.45 5.90
C VAL A 39 6.95 0.00 5.49
N THR A 40 8.21 0.43 5.61
CA THR A 40 8.61 1.79 5.25
C THR A 40 8.53 2.00 3.74
N TYR A 41 9.04 1.04 2.97
CA TYR A 41 8.96 1.06 1.51
C TYR A 41 7.50 1.13 1.02
N ASP A 42 6.62 0.31 1.59
CA ASP A 42 5.21 0.31 1.20
C ASP A 42 4.53 1.63 1.55
N LEU A 43 4.82 2.19 2.74
CA LEU A 43 4.26 3.45 3.18
C LEU A 43 4.69 4.61 2.29
N ASP A 44 5.98 4.70 1.97
CA ASP A 44 6.52 5.77 1.12
C ASP A 44 5.86 5.74 -0.27
N ASN A 45 5.77 4.56 -0.88
CA ASN A 45 5.12 4.41 -2.19
C ASN A 45 3.62 4.65 -2.11
N ALA A 46 2.93 4.14 -1.09
CA ALA A 46 1.50 4.39 -0.89
C ALA A 46 1.20 5.89 -0.80
N VAL A 47 2.02 6.65 -0.05
CA VAL A 47 1.88 8.11 0.04
C VAL A 47 2.09 8.78 -1.32
N ILE A 48 3.11 8.38 -2.08
CA ILE A 48 3.40 8.95 -3.41
C ILE A 48 2.22 8.69 -4.36
N VAL A 49 1.77 7.44 -4.43
CA VAL A 49 0.71 7.04 -5.35
C VAL A 49 -0.64 7.66 -4.97
N SER A 50 -1.03 7.62 -3.69
CA SER A 50 -2.27 8.25 -3.23
C SER A 50 -2.28 9.76 -3.51
N LYS A 51 -1.14 10.44 -3.35
CA LYS A 51 -1.03 11.86 -3.69
C LYS A 51 -1.14 12.10 -5.19
N SER A 52 -0.45 11.31 -6.01
CA SER A 52 -0.54 11.40 -7.47
C SER A 52 -2.00 11.28 -7.93
N VAL A 53 -2.71 10.26 -7.45
CA VAL A 53 -4.14 10.04 -7.74
C VAL A 53 -4.99 11.23 -7.28
N MET A 54 -4.78 11.72 -6.06
CA MET A 54 -5.51 12.86 -5.51
C MET A 54 -5.27 14.15 -6.33
N GLU A 55 -4.04 14.37 -6.79
CA GLU A 55 -3.66 15.52 -7.60
C GLU A 55 -4.25 15.42 -9.01
N SER A 56 -4.21 14.26 -9.65
CA SER A 56 -4.87 13.99 -10.94
C SER A 56 -6.37 14.25 -10.86
N LEU A 57 -7.05 13.69 -9.85
CA LEU A 57 -8.48 13.97 -9.63
C LEU A 57 -8.74 15.46 -9.42
N SER A 58 -7.91 16.13 -8.61
CA SER A 58 -8.01 17.57 -8.38
C SER A 58 -7.74 18.40 -9.64
N ALA A 59 -6.97 17.89 -10.60
CA ALA A 59 -6.73 18.51 -11.90
C ALA A 59 -7.90 18.33 -12.89
N GLY A 60 -8.94 17.60 -12.49
CA GLY A 60 -10.11 17.32 -13.31
C GLY A 60 -9.96 16.09 -14.19
N GLU A 61 -9.00 15.22 -13.88
CA GLU A 61 -8.84 13.95 -14.55
C GLU A 61 -10.03 13.02 -14.28
N LYS A 62 -10.48 12.32 -15.32
CA LYS A 62 -11.61 11.40 -15.24
C LYS A 62 -11.16 10.05 -14.70
N ILE A 63 -12.06 9.36 -14.01
CA ILE A 63 -11.84 7.97 -13.60
C ILE A 63 -12.41 7.04 -14.67
N GLY A 64 -11.61 6.07 -15.10
CA GLY A 64 -12.01 5.08 -16.11
C GLY A 64 -11.15 5.11 -17.38
N PRO A 65 -11.55 4.37 -18.43
CA PRO A 65 -10.68 4.08 -19.59
C PRO A 65 -10.17 5.31 -20.35
N ASP A 66 -10.85 6.45 -20.22
CA ASP A 66 -10.52 7.73 -20.84
C ASP A 66 -9.51 8.58 -20.03
N SER A 67 -9.04 8.09 -18.88
CA SER A 67 -7.99 8.75 -18.09
C SER A 67 -6.63 8.66 -18.76
N ASP A 68 -5.83 9.73 -18.65
CA ASP A 68 -4.42 9.73 -19.07
C ASP A 68 -3.53 9.09 -17.98
N ASP A 69 -3.94 9.19 -16.72
CA ASP A 69 -3.32 8.54 -15.56
C ASP A 69 -3.58 7.03 -15.59
N ILE A 70 -2.49 6.26 -15.54
CA ILE A 70 -2.52 4.80 -15.67
C ILE A 70 -3.29 4.12 -14.55
N ILE A 71 -3.34 4.70 -13.34
CA ILE A 71 -3.99 4.14 -12.17
C ILE A 71 -5.49 4.39 -12.26
N LEU A 72 -5.88 5.64 -12.52
CA LEU A 72 -7.28 6.04 -12.73
C LEU A 72 -7.89 5.33 -13.94
N LYS A 73 -7.09 5.05 -14.97
CA LYS A 73 -7.49 4.25 -16.14
C LYS A 73 -7.87 2.82 -15.80
N ASN A 74 -7.15 2.21 -14.85
CA ASN A 74 -7.36 0.84 -14.41
C ASN A 74 -8.34 0.72 -13.24
N ALA A 75 -8.89 1.84 -12.79
CA ALA A 75 -9.90 1.86 -11.74
C ALA A 75 -11.20 1.22 -12.24
N ARG A 76 -11.73 0.27 -11.47
CA ARG A 76 -13.00 -0.41 -11.74
C ARG A 76 -14.03 0.03 -10.72
N LYS A 77 -15.21 0.43 -11.17
CA LYS A 77 -16.31 0.80 -10.28
C LYS A 77 -16.81 -0.44 -9.54
N LEU A 78 -16.86 -0.37 -8.20
CA LEU A 78 -17.22 -1.52 -7.35
C LEU A 78 -18.73 -1.58 -7.05
N SER A 79 -19.42 -0.44 -7.05
CA SER A 79 -20.83 -0.33 -6.66
C SER A 79 -21.54 0.87 -7.32
N ASP A 80 -22.82 1.09 -7.02
CA ASP A 80 -23.54 2.30 -7.45
C ASP A 80 -23.00 3.58 -6.80
N GLU A 81 -22.46 3.46 -5.58
CA GLU A 81 -21.65 4.52 -4.94
C GLU A 81 -20.38 4.74 -5.78
N LEU A 82 -19.87 5.98 -5.81
CA LEU A 82 -18.66 6.37 -6.56
C LEU A 82 -17.39 5.82 -5.90
N ILE A 83 -17.34 4.51 -5.75
CA ILE A 83 -16.26 3.71 -5.19
C ILE A 83 -15.59 2.99 -6.34
N TYR A 84 -14.30 3.21 -6.48
CA TYR A 84 -13.45 2.62 -7.50
C TYR A 84 -12.31 1.86 -6.85
N THR A 85 -11.96 0.72 -7.42
CA THR A 85 -10.88 -0.13 -6.92
C THR A 85 -9.84 -0.35 -8.02
N VAL A 86 -8.57 -0.27 -7.64
CA VAL A 86 -7.41 -0.57 -8.49
C VAL A 86 -6.57 -1.64 -7.81
N LYS A 87 -6.22 -2.71 -8.53
CA LYS A 87 -5.27 -3.72 -8.06
C LYS A 87 -3.85 -3.30 -8.46
N LEU A 88 -2.92 -3.37 -7.52
CA LEU A 88 -1.53 -2.96 -7.72
C LEU A 88 -0.56 -4.13 -7.47
N GLY A 89 0.50 -4.16 -8.27
CA GLY A 89 1.64 -5.08 -8.12
C GLY A 89 2.65 -4.64 -7.05
N ASP A 90 3.72 -5.41 -6.88
CA ASP A 90 4.81 -5.11 -5.92
C ASP A 90 5.53 -3.77 -6.19
N ASP A 91 5.44 -3.27 -7.42
CA ASP A 91 6.00 -2.01 -7.91
C ASP A 91 5.01 -0.84 -7.85
N PHE A 92 3.85 -1.03 -7.22
CA PHE A 92 2.76 -0.06 -7.16
C PHE A 92 2.22 0.36 -8.54
N GLN A 93 2.46 -0.45 -9.57
CA GLN A 93 1.85 -0.28 -10.89
C GLN A 93 0.53 -1.06 -10.98
N PRO A 94 -0.45 -0.56 -11.74
CA PRO A 94 -1.71 -1.26 -11.92
C PRO A 94 -1.48 -2.59 -12.64
N VAL A 95 -2.08 -3.65 -12.10
CA VAL A 95 -2.06 -4.98 -12.71
C VAL A 95 -3.44 -5.30 -13.27
N ASP A 96 -3.49 -5.47 -14.59
CA ASP A 96 -4.72 -5.82 -15.29
C ASP A 96 -4.82 -7.35 -15.30
N SER A 97 -5.57 -7.94 -14.35
CA SER A 97 -6.24 -9.24 -14.50
C SER A 97 -6.64 -9.91 -13.18
N ASP A 98 -7.62 -10.81 -13.30
CA ASP A 98 -7.91 -11.90 -12.37
C ASP A 98 -6.81 -12.98 -12.30
N PHE A 99 -5.69 -12.81 -13.03
CA PHE A 99 -4.64 -13.82 -13.22
C PHE A 99 -3.27 -13.41 -12.67
N VAL A 100 -3.04 -12.13 -12.38
CA VAL A 100 -1.83 -11.64 -11.71
C VAL A 100 -2.16 -11.44 -10.23
N ASP A 101 -1.36 -12.08 -9.38
CA ASP A 101 -1.52 -12.02 -7.94
C ASP A 101 -1.19 -10.60 -7.45
N SER A 102 -2.21 -9.81 -7.15
CA SER A 102 -2.04 -8.44 -6.64
C SER A 102 -1.39 -8.48 -5.25
N SER A 103 -0.55 -7.48 -4.97
CA SER A 103 0.05 -7.32 -3.65
C SER A 103 -0.68 -6.26 -2.84
N TYR A 104 -1.32 -5.31 -3.53
CA TYR A 104 -2.07 -4.24 -2.90
C TYR A 104 -3.38 -3.96 -3.61
N ILE A 105 -4.32 -3.41 -2.87
CA ILE A 105 -5.58 -2.89 -3.36
C ILE A 105 -5.65 -1.41 -2.99
N MET A 106 -5.95 -0.57 -3.97
CA MET A 106 -6.30 0.84 -3.76
C MET A 106 -7.80 1.03 -3.93
N ASN A 107 -8.44 1.66 -2.95
CA ASN A 107 -9.83 2.08 -3.02
C ASN A 107 -9.90 3.61 -3.09
N ILE A 108 -10.69 4.12 -4.03
CA ILE A 108 -10.97 5.53 -4.24
C ILE A 108 -12.46 5.73 -4.03
N THR A 109 -12.84 6.50 -3.02
CA THR A 109 -14.23 6.83 -2.70
C THR A 109 -14.47 8.31 -2.92
N LEU A 110 -15.53 8.64 -3.64
CA LEU A 110 -15.96 10.00 -3.93
C LEU A 110 -17.35 10.25 -3.34
N ASP A 111 -17.42 10.96 -2.22
CA ASP A 111 -18.69 11.31 -1.58
C ASP A 111 -19.09 12.74 -1.95
N LEU A 112 -20.19 12.91 -2.68
CA LEU A 112 -20.71 14.23 -3.02
C LEU A 112 -21.28 14.91 -1.76
N VAL A 113 -20.71 16.05 -1.39
CA VAL A 113 -21.11 16.85 -0.23
C VAL A 113 -22.11 17.93 -0.62
N ASP A 114 -21.85 18.61 -1.74
CA ASP A 114 -22.68 19.69 -2.27
C ASP A 114 -22.50 19.78 -3.79
N SER A 115 -23.51 20.23 -4.52
CA SER A 115 -23.43 20.40 -5.97
C SER A 115 -24.02 21.74 -6.41
N SER A 116 -23.32 22.39 -7.32
CA SER A 116 -23.79 23.60 -8.00
C SER A 116 -24.06 23.26 -9.46
N GLU A 117 -25.34 23.14 -9.81
CA GLU A 117 -25.78 22.90 -11.19
C GLU A 117 -25.36 24.05 -12.13
N LEU A 118 -25.23 25.27 -11.61
CA LEU A 118 -24.85 26.45 -12.40
C LEU A 118 -23.40 26.40 -12.91
N SER A 119 -22.51 25.74 -12.17
CA SER A 119 -21.08 25.65 -12.48
C SER A 119 -20.63 24.25 -12.92
N ASN A 120 -21.56 23.29 -13.02
CA ASN A 120 -21.28 21.87 -13.27
C ASN A 120 -20.16 21.31 -12.36
N MET A 121 -20.12 21.80 -11.11
CA MET A 121 -19.11 21.46 -10.12
C MET A 121 -19.78 20.93 -8.86
N GLY A 122 -19.26 19.83 -8.34
CA GLY A 122 -19.60 19.27 -7.04
C GLY A 122 -18.43 19.39 -6.07
N LEU A 123 -18.73 19.66 -4.80
CA LEU A 123 -17.78 19.47 -3.71
C LEU A 123 -17.82 17.99 -3.31
N TYR A 124 -16.71 17.29 -3.49
CA TYR A 124 -16.57 15.89 -3.12
C TYR A 124 -15.59 15.75 -1.95
N ASN A 125 -15.90 14.83 -1.03
CA ASN A 125 -14.90 14.24 -0.16
C ASN A 125 -14.29 13.05 -0.91
N ILE A 126 -13.01 13.19 -1.26
CA ILE A 126 -12.23 12.15 -1.90
C ILE A 126 -11.47 11.41 -0.81
N SER A 127 -11.62 10.10 -0.75
CA SER A 127 -10.86 9.21 0.13
C SER A 127 -10.08 8.20 -0.71
N VAL A 128 -8.77 8.15 -0.54
CA VAL A 128 -7.89 7.17 -1.21
C VAL A 128 -7.24 6.31 -0.14
N ASP A 129 -7.49 5.01 -0.17
CA ASP A 129 -6.99 4.02 0.77
C ASP A 129 -6.18 2.95 0.05
N ILE A 130 -5.02 2.57 0.60
CA ILE A 130 -4.18 1.49 0.06
C ILE A 130 -3.97 0.43 1.13
N GLN A 131 -4.30 -0.81 0.79
CA GLN A 131 -4.20 -1.97 1.65
C GLN A 131 -3.25 -3.01 1.06
N ARG A 132 -2.49 -3.66 1.93
CA ARG A 132 -1.66 -4.81 1.55
C ARG A 132 -2.45 -6.10 1.68
N GLU A 133 -2.56 -6.87 0.61
CA GLU A 133 -3.27 -8.16 0.63
C GLU A 133 -2.45 -9.25 1.34
N LYS A 134 -1.13 -9.25 1.13
CA LYS A 134 -0.22 -10.27 1.67
C LYS A 134 0.37 -9.82 3.01
N PRO A 135 0.36 -10.67 4.05
CA PRO A 135 0.91 -10.30 5.35
C PRO A 135 2.44 -10.12 5.27
N TYR A 136 2.98 -9.22 6.10
CA TYR A 136 4.43 -9.15 6.31
C TYR A 136 4.94 -10.45 6.94
N PHE A 137 6.21 -10.78 6.69
CA PHE A 137 6.82 -12.00 7.18
C PHE A 137 6.65 -12.16 8.70
N LEU A 138 6.11 -13.31 9.14
CA LEU A 138 5.78 -13.61 10.54
C LEU A 138 4.77 -12.66 11.22
N LYS A 139 3.96 -11.92 10.45
CA LYS A 139 2.75 -11.25 10.94
C LYS A 139 1.52 -11.96 10.41
N SER A 140 0.44 -12.00 11.19
CA SER A 140 -0.79 -12.75 10.83
C SER A 140 -1.89 -11.90 10.21
N SER A 141 -1.75 -10.56 10.20
CA SER A 141 -2.79 -9.66 9.68
C SER A 141 -2.70 -9.55 8.17
N GLN A 142 -3.70 -10.11 7.48
CA GLN A 142 -3.99 -9.84 6.07
C GLN A 142 -4.79 -8.53 5.96
N ASN A 143 -4.79 -7.91 4.77
CA ASN A 143 -5.53 -6.67 4.46
C ASN A 143 -5.24 -5.55 5.45
N LYS A 144 -3.94 -5.29 5.66
CA LYS A 144 -3.53 -4.20 6.54
C LYS A 144 -3.56 -2.90 5.74
N GLU A 145 -4.33 -1.92 6.21
CA GLU A 145 -4.23 -0.53 5.76
C GLU A 145 -2.79 -0.05 5.92
N ILE A 146 -2.21 0.39 4.79
CA ILE A 146 -0.88 0.99 4.76
C ILE A 146 -1.03 2.49 4.95
N TYR A 147 -1.94 3.11 4.20
CA TYR A 147 -2.13 4.56 4.19
C TYR A 147 -3.51 4.92 3.64
N ALA A 148 -4.14 5.92 4.27
CA ALA A 148 -5.37 6.54 3.79
C ALA A 148 -5.21 8.07 3.74
N LEU A 149 -5.70 8.67 2.66
CA LEU A 149 -5.68 10.11 2.42
C LEU A 149 -7.10 10.60 2.10
N ASN A 150 -7.57 11.57 2.89
CA ASN A 150 -8.89 12.16 2.72
C ASN A 150 -8.77 13.66 2.45
N ALA A 151 -9.52 14.18 1.47
CA ALA A 151 -9.56 15.60 1.15
C ALA A 151 -10.92 16.02 0.57
N SER A 152 -11.37 17.22 0.92
CA SER A 152 -12.53 17.85 0.27
C SER A 152 -12.08 18.71 -0.90
N LYS A 153 -12.59 18.44 -2.10
CA LYS A 153 -12.19 19.13 -3.34
C LYS A 153 -13.40 19.40 -4.24
N GLY A 154 -13.39 20.56 -4.90
CA GLY A 154 -14.33 20.85 -5.97
C GLY A 154 -13.90 20.11 -7.24
N LEU A 155 -14.77 19.26 -7.76
CA LEU A 155 -14.57 18.48 -8.98
C LEU A 155 -15.71 18.74 -9.97
N LEU A 156 -15.47 18.45 -11.25
CA LEU A 156 -16.55 18.41 -12.24
C LEU A 156 -17.50 17.25 -11.94
N LEU A 157 -18.80 17.40 -12.22
CA LEU A 157 -19.79 16.35 -11.93
C LEU A 157 -19.65 15.09 -12.82
N ASP A 158 -18.90 15.17 -13.93
CA ASP A 158 -18.68 14.11 -14.94
C ASP A 158 -17.33 13.35 -14.74
N ILE A 159 -16.89 13.23 -13.50
CA ILE A 159 -15.63 12.55 -13.12
C ILE A 159 -15.70 11.02 -13.24
N GLY A 160 -16.91 10.44 -13.23
CA GLY A 160 -17.11 9.03 -13.55
C GLY A 160 -17.48 8.90 -15.01
N GLY A 161 -16.58 8.36 -15.84
CA GLY A 161 -16.93 8.02 -17.22
C GLY A 161 -18.08 7.02 -17.21
N ASP A 162 -19.27 7.46 -17.61
CA ASP A 162 -20.38 6.58 -17.95
C ASP A 162 -20.03 5.90 -19.27
N THR A 163 -19.54 4.66 -19.21
CA THR A 163 -19.66 3.73 -20.33
C THR A 163 -20.72 2.71 -19.98
N SER A 164 -21.97 3.16 -19.99
CA SER A 164 -23.07 2.32 -20.41
C SER A 164 -22.78 1.80 -21.82
N ASP A 165 -22.39 0.52 -21.92
CA ASP A 165 -22.75 -0.43 -22.99
C ASP A 165 -22.40 -1.87 -22.58
#